data_AF-A0A9E4TKI4-F1
#
_entry.id   AF-A0A9E4TKI4-F1
#
_cell.length_a   1.000
_cell.length_b   1.000
_cell.length_c   1.000
_cell.angle_alpha   90.00
_cell.angle_beta   90.00
_cell.angle_gamma   90.00
#
_symmetry.space_group_name_H-M   'P 1'
#
loop_
_entity.id
_entity.type
_entity.pdbx_description
1 polymer ?
#
loop_
_entity_poly.entity_id
_entity_poly.type
_entity_poly.pdbx_seq_one_letter_code
_entity_poly.pdbx_strand_id
1 'polypeptide(L)'
;LRDEARHMGFGMLSLPEQVKQMDAQERQEMEEFTIYFLRATLTGGFPKEAYLDMGFNKAEIKEIRDLRKEKAQSADSSMFRSLFKKEMHTTLVNNLHKCGVLSESMKVNLEQELRVNVSEVLAAD
;
A
#
# COMPACT_ATOMS: atom_id res chain seq x y z
N LEU A 1 11.43 -6.55 12.09
CA LEU A 1 10.26 -6.13 12.88
C LEU A 1 10.58 -5.04 13.90
N ARG A 2 11.52 -5.23 14.83
CA ARG A 2 11.84 -4.22 15.86
C ARG A 2 12.42 -2.92 15.28
N ASP A 3 13.14 -3.03 14.17
CA ASP A 3 13.67 -1.89 13.43
C ASP A 3 12.59 -1.14 12.65
N GLU A 4 11.77 -1.86 11.89
CA GLU A 4 10.60 -1.29 11.18
C GLU A 4 9.61 -0.59 12.12
N ALA A 5 9.41 -1.10 13.34
CA ALA A 5 8.60 -0.43 14.33
C ALA A 5 9.16 0.94 14.74
N ARG A 6 10.50 1.09 14.79
CA ARG A 6 11.14 2.39 15.02
C ARG A 6 11.02 3.29 13.81
N HIS A 7 11.22 2.78 12.59
CA HIS A 7 11.03 3.56 11.36
C HIS A 7 9.61 4.12 11.26
N MET A 8 8.61 3.27 11.52
CA MET A 8 7.21 3.69 11.62
C MET A 8 7.02 4.76 12.69
N GLY A 9 7.56 4.55 13.90
CA GLY A 9 7.48 5.54 14.98
C GLY A 9 8.08 6.90 14.61
N PHE A 10 9.25 6.92 13.98
CA PHE A 10 9.88 8.16 13.48
C PHE A 10 9.03 8.84 12.41
N GLY A 11 8.50 8.07 11.45
CA GLY A 11 7.62 8.60 10.42
C GLY A 11 6.37 9.24 11.01
N MET A 12 5.68 8.54 11.93
CA MET A 12 4.48 9.03 12.58
C MET A 12 4.70 10.31 13.42
N LEU A 13 5.91 10.50 13.96
CA LEU A 13 6.26 11.69 14.75
C LEU A 13 6.73 12.88 13.91
N SER A 14 7.34 12.63 12.75
CA SER A 14 7.98 13.68 11.92
C SER A 14 7.13 14.14 10.74
N LEU A 15 6.39 13.23 10.10
CA LEU A 15 5.58 13.52 8.93
C LEU A 15 4.47 14.56 9.17
N PRO A 16 3.72 14.55 10.29
CA PRO A 16 2.63 15.51 10.47
C PRO A 16 3.07 16.97 10.35
N GLU A 17 4.27 17.30 10.87
CA GLU A 17 4.79 18.67 10.80
C GLU A 17 5.27 19.03 9.39
N GLN A 18 5.89 18.09 8.68
CA GLN A 18 6.28 18.29 7.29
C GLN A 18 5.07 18.48 6.38
N VAL A 19 4.02 17.66 6.55
CA VAL A 19 2.78 17.75 5.77
C VAL A 19 2.07 19.09 5.99
N LYS A 20 2.11 19.65 7.19
CA LYS A 20 1.56 21.00 7.45
C LYS A 20 2.27 22.09 6.65
N GLN A 21 3.57 21.94 6.43
CA GLN A 21 4.40 22.91 5.72
C GLN A 21 4.30 22.78 4.19
N MET A 22 3.78 21.65 3.69
CA MET A 22 3.58 21.42 2.26
C MET A 22 2.49 22.33 1.69
N ASP A 23 2.75 22.86 0.50
CA ASP A 23 1.75 23.54 -0.31
C ASP A 23 0.72 22.56 -0.93
N ALA A 24 -0.24 23.09 -1.67
CA ALA A 24 -1.30 22.28 -2.27
C ALA A 24 -0.78 21.28 -3.33
N GLN A 25 0.25 21.67 -4.09
CA GLN A 25 0.85 20.82 -5.12
C GLN A 25 1.67 19.70 -4.50
N GLU A 26 2.53 20.02 -3.52
CA GLU A 26 3.34 19.05 -2.80
C GLU A 26 2.48 17.99 -2.09
N ARG A 27 1.36 18.40 -1.49
CA ARG A 27 0.39 17.48 -0.90
C ARG A 27 -0.23 16.56 -1.93
N GLN A 28 -0.62 17.09 -3.08
CA GLN A 28 -1.18 16.28 -4.17
C GLN A 28 -0.16 15.25 -4.67
N GLU A 29 1.08 15.66 -4.90
CA GLU A 29 2.16 14.76 -5.34
C GLU A 29 2.43 13.66 -4.30
N MET A 30 2.42 13.99 -3.01
CA MET A 30 2.56 13.02 -1.93
C MET A 30 1.40 12.01 -1.89
N GLU A 31 0.17 12.45 -2.12
CA GLU A 31 -1.00 11.58 -2.20
C GLU A 31 -0.91 10.61 -3.39
N GLU A 32 -0.58 11.13 -4.57
CA GLU A 32 -0.37 10.33 -5.79
C GLU A 32 0.74 9.30 -5.60
N PHE A 33 1.87 9.71 -5.02
CA PHE A 33 2.99 8.82 -4.71
C PHE A 33 2.60 7.75 -3.69
N THR A 34 1.81 8.11 -2.66
CA THR A 34 1.31 7.17 -1.66
C THR A 34 0.45 6.09 -2.32
N ILE A 35 -0.48 6.45 -3.21
CA ILE A 35 -1.31 5.49 -3.95
C ILE A 35 -0.45 4.59 -4.84
N TYR A 36 0.48 5.17 -5.59
CA TYR A 36 1.40 4.41 -6.43
C TYR A 36 2.17 3.36 -5.61
N PHE A 37 2.76 3.77 -4.48
CA PHE A 37 3.56 2.90 -3.63
C PHE A 37 2.71 1.81 -2.97
N LEU A 38 1.49 2.13 -2.52
CA LEU A 38 0.55 1.16 -1.97
C LEU A 38 0.18 0.09 -2.99
N ARG A 39 -0.13 0.49 -4.22
CA ARG A 39 -0.42 -0.46 -5.31
C ARG A 39 0.77 -1.38 -5.56
N ALA A 40 1.98 -0.83 -5.65
CA ALA A 40 3.21 -1.62 -5.87
C ALA A 40 3.48 -2.60 -4.72
N THR A 41 3.25 -2.17 -3.47
CA THR A 41 3.47 -2.97 -2.27
C THR A 41 2.45 -4.10 -2.14
N LEU A 42 1.16 -3.80 -2.32
CA LEU A 42 0.06 -4.77 -2.14
C LEU A 42 -0.02 -5.80 -3.27
N THR A 43 0.39 -5.44 -4.49
CA THR A 43 0.44 -6.38 -5.61
C THR A 43 1.72 -7.21 -5.63
N GLY A 44 2.72 -6.83 -4.82
CA GLY A 44 4.05 -7.40 -4.83
C GLY A 44 4.76 -7.02 -6.13
N GLY A 45 5.77 -6.15 -6.02
CA GLY A 45 6.62 -5.78 -7.16
C GLY A 45 7.07 -7.02 -7.91
N PHE A 46 6.70 -7.13 -9.18
CA PHE A 46 7.11 -8.25 -10.01
C PHE A 46 8.49 -7.92 -10.61
N PRO A 47 9.56 -8.67 -10.28
CA PRO A 47 10.93 -8.31 -10.65
C PRO A 47 11.22 -8.67 -12.11
N LYS A 48 10.50 -8.01 -13.03
CA LYS A 48 10.53 -8.29 -14.47
C LYS A 48 11.96 -8.28 -15.03
N GLU A 49 12.75 -7.28 -14.65
CA GLU A 49 14.11 -7.10 -15.16
C GLU A 49 15.04 -8.25 -14.75
N ALA A 50 14.89 -8.78 -13.53
CA ALA A 50 15.66 -9.95 -13.10
C ALA A 50 15.36 -11.20 -13.94
N TYR A 51 14.11 -11.41 -14.37
CA TYR A 51 13.77 -12.51 -15.28
C TYR A 51 14.30 -12.28 -16.70
N LEU A 52 14.31 -11.03 -17.18
CA LEU A 52 14.93 -10.70 -18.47
C LEU A 52 16.44 -10.96 -18.44
N ASP A 53 17.13 -10.57 -17.37
CA ASP A 53 18.56 -10.80 -17.18
C ASP A 53 18.92 -12.30 -17.12
N MET A 54 17.98 -13.12 -16.66
CA MET A 54 18.12 -14.59 -16.64
C MET A 54 17.82 -15.25 -17.99
N GLY A 55 17.45 -14.48 -19.02
CA GLY A 55 17.20 -14.98 -20.38
C GLY A 55 15.74 -15.38 -20.66
N PHE A 56 14.80 -15.08 -19.77
CA PHE A 56 13.37 -15.35 -20.03
C PHE A 56 12.82 -14.37 -21.06
N ASN A 57 12.01 -14.88 -21.97
CA ASN A 57 11.29 -14.06 -22.93
C ASN A 57 9.99 -13.48 -22.33
N LYS A 58 9.38 -12.51 -23.03
CA LYS A 58 8.17 -11.82 -22.55
C LYS A 58 6.98 -12.76 -22.30
N ALA A 59 6.86 -13.85 -23.05
CA ALA A 59 5.77 -14.80 -22.89
C ALA A 59 5.96 -15.65 -21.62
N GLU A 60 7.18 -16.15 -21.38
CA GLU A 60 7.52 -16.90 -20.17
C GLU A 60 7.37 -16.05 -18.90
N ILE A 61 7.79 -14.79 -18.97
CA ILE A 61 7.61 -13.83 -17.87
C ILE A 61 6.13 -13.62 -17.54
N LYS A 62 5.29 -13.52 -18.58
CA LYS A 62 3.84 -13.38 -18.42
C LYS A 62 3.25 -14.63 -17.75
N GLU A 63 3.66 -15.81 -18.19
CA GLU A 63 3.21 -17.09 -17.61
C GLU A 63 3.60 -17.21 -16.14
N ILE A 64 4.84 -16.88 -15.76
CA ILE A 64 5.29 -16.87 -14.36
C ILE A 64 4.45 -15.90 -13.51
N ARG A 65 4.14 -14.72 -14.04
CA ARG A 65 3.30 -13.73 -13.36
C ARG A 65 1.88 -14.26 -13.14
N ASP A 66 1.30 -14.87 -14.16
CA ASP A 66 -0.06 -15.40 -14.12
C ASP A 66 -0.14 -16.59 -13.14
N LEU A 67 0.86 -17.48 -13.13
CA LEU A 67 1.00 -18.57 -12.15
C LEU A 67 1.16 -18.06 -10.71
N ARG A 68 1.92 -16.97 -10.48
CA ARG A 68 2.02 -16.35 -9.15
C ARG A 68 0.66 -15.82 -8.68
N LYS A 69 -0.12 -15.24 -9.58
CA LYS A 69 -1.47 -14.74 -9.29
C LYS A 69 -2.43 -15.89 -8.96
N GLU A 70 -2.40 -16.97 -9.73
CA GLU A 70 -3.23 -18.16 -9.49
C GLU A 70 -2.88 -18.82 -8.14
N LYS A 71 -1.59 -19.02 -7.85
CA LYS A 71 -1.14 -19.54 -6.54
C LYS A 71 -1.49 -18.62 -5.37
N ALA A 72 -1.50 -17.30 -5.59
CA ALA A 72 -1.94 -16.37 -4.56
C ALA A 72 -3.43 -16.54 -4.23
N GLN A 73 -4.24 -17.03 -5.18
CA GLN A 73 -5.67 -17.27 -5.05
C GLN A 73 -6.00 -18.67 -4.50
N SER A 74 -5.12 -19.66 -4.64
CA SER A 74 -5.34 -21.05 -4.17
C SER A 74 -5.10 -21.24 -2.66
N ALA A 75 -6.12 -20.89 -1.88
CA ALA A 75 -6.81 -21.67 -0.83
C ALA A 75 -6.17 -22.34 0.42
N ASP A 76 -4.92 -22.11 0.85
CA ASP A 76 -4.48 -22.58 2.21
C ASP A 76 -4.14 -21.47 3.21
N SER A 77 -4.13 -20.22 2.77
CA SER A 77 -3.88 -19.05 3.63
C SER A 77 -4.83 -17.89 3.35
N SER A 78 -5.96 -18.15 2.66
CA SER A 78 -6.91 -17.11 2.23
C SER A 78 -7.53 -16.34 3.41
N MET A 79 -7.93 -17.03 4.48
CA MET A 79 -8.53 -16.40 5.66
C MET A 79 -7.52 -15.56 6.43
N PHE A 80 -6.34 -16.11 6.76
CA PHE A 80 -5.26 -15.37 7.41
C PHE A 80 -4.83 -14.16 6.57
N ARG A 81 -4.64 -14.32 5.26
CA ARG A 81 -4.33 -13.20 4.36
C ARG A 81 -5.45 -12.17 4.32
N SER A 82 -6.72 -12.58 4.38
CA SER A 82 -7.85 -11.64 4.37
C SER A 82 -7.92 -10.82 5.65
N LEU A 83 -7.73 -11.44 6.81
CA LEU A 83 -7.71 -10.78 8.11
C LEU A 83 -6.48 -9.88 8.25
N PHE A 84 -5.30 -10.41 7.93
CA PHE A 84 -4.04 -9.64 7.94
C PHE A 84 -4.10 -8.45 7.00
N LYS A 85 -4.65 -8.62 5.79
CA LYS A 85 -4.84 -7.53 4.83
C LYS A 85 -5.81 -6.48 5.38
N LYS A 86 -6.91 -6.90 6.01
CA LYS A 86 -7.86 -5.98 6.67
C LYS A 86 -7.16 -5.18 7.77
N GLU A 87 -6.46 -5.82 8.69
CA GLU A 87 -5.73 -5.16 9.78
C GLU A 87 -4.64 -4.21 9.28
N MET A 88 -3.87 -4.63 8.26
CA MET A 88 -2.89 -3.77 7.61
C MET A 88 -3.53 -2.55 6.98
N HIS A 89 -4.63 -2.73 6.24
CA HIS A 89 -5.34 -1.63 5.59
C HIS A 89 -5.93 -0.65 6.61
N THR A 90 -6.55 -1.16 7.68
CA THR A 90 -7.07 -0.34 8.78
C THR A 90 -5.95 0.47 9.44
N THR A 91 -4.84 -0.19 9.79
CA THR A 91 -3.68 0.47 10.40
C THR A 91 -3.10 1.56 9.50
N LEU A 92 -2.98 1.27 8.20
CA LEU A 92 -2.48 2.21 7.21
C LEU A 92 -3.38 3.44 7.09
N VAL A 93 -4.71 3.27 6.99
CA VAL A 93 -5.66 4.38 6.91
C VAL A 93 -5.56 5.27 8.15
N ASN A 94 -5.50 4.70 9.36
CA ASN A 94 -5.36 5.47 10.60
C ASN A 94 -4.03 6.22 10.66
N ASN A 95 -2.94 5.63 10.16
CA ASN A 95 -1.65 6.30 10.09
C ASN A 95 -1.63 7.45 9.08
N LEU A 96 -2.18 7.25 7.89
CA LEU A 96 -2.30 8.31 6.88
C LEU A 96 -3.16 9.47 7.38
N HIS A 97 -4.22 9.17 8.15
CA HIS A 97 -5.04 10.18 8.81
C HIS A 97 -4.23 10.99 9.82
N LYS A 98 -3.52 10.32 10.74
CA LYS A 98 -2.70 10.95 11.78
C LYS A 98 -1.54 11.78 11.21
N CYS A 99 -1.01 11.38 10.06
CA CYS A 99 0.01 12.14 9.34
C CYS A 99 -0.55 13.35 8.55
N GLY A 100 -1.87 13.52 8.46
CA GLY A 100 -2.49 14.64 7.74
C GLY A 100 -2.52 14.49 6.22
N VAL A 101 -2.29 13.28 5.71
CA VAL A 101 -2.19 12.96 4.27
C VAL A 101 -3.56 12.69 3.62
N LEU A 102 -4.63 12.52 4.41
CA LEU A 102 -5.96 12.19 3.90
C LEU A 102 -6.78 13.42 3.49
N SER A 103 -6.60 13.92 2.26
CA SER A 103 -7.63 14.74 1.61
C SER A 103 -8.89 13.93 1.26
N GLU A 104 -9.98 14.60 0.90
CA GLU A 104 -11.20 13.94 0.43
C GLU A 104 -10.97 13.13 -0.85
N SER A 105 -10.15 13.64 -1.79
CA SER A 105 -9.77 12.89 -3.00
C SER A 105 -8.94 11.65 -2.67
N MET A 106 -8.03 11.74 -1.70
CA MET A 106 -7.20 10.63 -1.27
C MET A 106 -8.03 9.51 -0.63
N LYS A 107 -9.05 9.85 0.17
CA LYS A 107 -9.97 8.86 0.75
C LYS A 107 -10.63 8.02 -0.33
N VAL A 108 -11.20 8.65 -1.36
CA VAL A 108 -11.84 7.94 -2.49
C VAL A 108 -10.87 7.00 -3.19
N ASN A 109 -9.64 7.45 -3.46
CA ASN A 109 -8.61 6.62 -4.10
C ASN A 109 -8.19 5.43 -3.22
N LEU A 110 -8.06 5.63 -1.90
CA LEU A 110 -7.74 4.57 -0.96
C LEU A 110 -8.85 3.52 -0.87
N GLU A 111 -10.12 3.92 -0.86
CA GLU A 111 -11.24 2.97 -0.87
C GLU A 111 -11.21 2.08 -2.11
N GLN A 112 -10.84 2.64 -3.27
CA GLN A 112 -10.69 1.87 -4.51
C GLN A 112 -9.53 0.88 -4.47
N GLU A 113 -8.35 1.31 -4.00
CA GLU A 113 -7.15 0.46 -3.97
C GLU A 113 -7.19 -0.59 -2.86
N LEU A 114 -7.62 -0.19 -1.66
CA LEU A 114 -7.58 -1.02 -0.46
C LEU A 114 -8.86 -1.85 -0.29
N ARG A 115 -9.96 -1.49 -0.96
CA ARG A 115 -11.29 -2.10 -0.78
C ARG A 115 -11.74 -2.09 0.69
N VAL A 116 -11.45 -0.99 1.39
CA VAL A 116 -11.91 -0.73 2.77
C VAL A 116 -12.78 0.51 2.76
N ASN A 117 -13.72 0.61 3.70
CA ASN A 117 -14.48 1.83 3.94
C ASN A 117 -13.65 2.73 4.85
N VAL A 118 -13.15 3.85 4.33
CA VAL A 118 -12.26 4.75 5.09
C VAL A 118 -13.04 5.42 6.22
N SER A 119 -14.29 5.79 5.99
CA SER A 119 -15.13 6.45 6.99
C SER A 119 -15.42 5.55 8.20
N GLU A 120 -15.68 4.26 7.96
CA GLU A 120 -15.88 3.26 9.01
C GLU A 120 -14.61 3.03 9.82
N VAL A 121 -13.45 2.96 9.16
CA VAL A 121 -12.16 2.78 9.81
C VAL A 121 -11.82 3.95 10.73
N LEU A 122 -12.04 5.19 10.27
CA LEU A 122 -11.76 6.38 11.07
C LEU A 122 -12.76 6.60 12.21
N ALA A 123 -13.97 6.04 12.12
CA ALA A 123 -14.98 6.13 13.19
C ALA A 123 -14.73 5.14 14.34
N ALA A 124 -13.84 4.16 14.15
CA ALA A 124 -13.51 3.12 15.12
C ALA A 124 -12.20 3.37 15.90
N ASP A 125 -11.48 4.46 15.58
CA ASP A 125 -10.24 4.93 16.24
C ASP A 125 -10.55 6.00 17.31
#